data_AF-A0A2S1YIH5-F1
#
_entry.id   AF-A0A2S1YIH5-F1
#
_cell.length_a   1.000
_cell.length_b   1.000
_cell.length_c   1.000
_cell.angle_alpha   90.00
_cell.angle_beta   90.00
_cell.angle_gamma   90.00
#
_symmetry.space_group_name_H-M   'P 1'
#
loop_
_entity.id
_entity.type
_entity.pdbx_description
1 polymer ?
#
loop_
_entity_poly.entity_id
_entity_poly.type
_entity_poly.pdbx_seq_one_letter_code
_entity_poly.pdbx_strand_id
1 'polypeptide(L)'
;MYCRENKLTDDFPTVEEVQKLLNEMPKMEAQKADSIFDSILSTAKEQETVIELQPKKSNRRKYISIAASFLVLLGIGFAYKQVFLKPAEVPFDFKSTDIVLQMEDGTVQIISENGKVQVQDKNGNVIGNQNGDKLVYEKETNSDKLVYNTLKIPYGKKFRLELSDGTMVHLNSGTTLKYPVKFIAGENRQVYLDGEAFFDVAKDKKHPPLELKGLKKL
;
A
#
# COMPACT_ATOMS: atom_id res chain seq x y z
N MET A 1 27.41 13.46 -56.90
CA MET A 1 27.91 12.21 -57.54
C MET A 1 26.82 11.17 -57.38
N TYR A 2 26.44 10.49 -58.47
CA TYR A 2 25.43 9.42 -58.62
C TYR A 2 23.93 9.81 -58.68
N CYS A 3 23.46 10.11 -59.90
CA CYS A 3 22.18 9.58 -60.39
C CYS A 3 22.51 8.58 -61.50
N ARG A 4 22.17 7.30 -61.29
CA ARG A 4 22.24 6.25 -62.32
C ARG A 4 21.29 6.63 -63.45
N GLU A 5 21.77 6.60 -64.68
CA GLU A 5 20.94 6.65 -65.88
C GLU A 5 19.92 5.51 -65.82
N ASN A 6 18.64 5.86 -65.69
CA ASN A 6 17.55 4.91 -65.66
C ASN A 6 17.16 4.61 -67.12
N LYS A 7 17.70 3.52 -67.69
CA LYS A 7 17.34 2.99 -69.02
C LYS A 7 15.95 2.33 -69.02
N LEU A 8 14.93 3.03 -68.53
CA LEU A 8 13.58 2.48 -68.38
C LEU A 8 12.66 2.74 -69.59
N THR A 9 13.18 3.29 -70.68
CA THR A 9 12.37 3.71 -71.84
C THR A 9 12.47 2.79 -73.04
N ASP A 10 13.39 1.82 -73.07
CA ASP A 10 13.63 0.96 -74.23
C ASP A 10 12.85 -0.38 -74.19
N ASP A 11 12.22 -0.73 -73.06
CA ASP A 11 11.52 -2.03 -72.87
C ASP A 11 9.98 -1.93 -72.91
N PHE A 12 9.41 -0.74 -73.07
CA PHE A 12 7.96 -0.59 -73.20
C PHE A 12 7.56 -0.60 -74.67
N PRO A 13 6.61 -1.46 -75.08
CA PRO A 13 6.14 -1.46 -76.45
C PRO A 13 5.55 -0.10 -76.79
N THR A 14 5.90 0.39 -77.97
CA THR A 14 5.35 1.63 -78.52
C THR A 14 3.84 1.51 -78.66
N VAL A 15 3.13 2.66 -78.66
CA VAL A 15 1.67 2.67 -78.81
C VAL A 15 1.23 1.90 -80.07
N GLU A 16 2.04 1.96 -81.13
CA GLU A 16 1.82 1.24 -82.38
C GLU A 16 2.00 -0.28 -82.24
N GLU A 17 2.99 -0.74 -81.49
CA GLU A 17 3.20 -2.17 -81.18
C GLU A 17 2.08 -2.72 -80.29
N VAL A 18 1.63 -1.95 -79.30
CA VAL A 18 0.47 -2.31 -78.47
C VAL A 18 -0.79 -2.36 -79.34
N GLN A 19 -1.00 -1.40 -80.24
CA GLN A 19 -2.14 -1.39 -81.16
C GLN A 19 -2.12 -2.62 -82.09
N LYS A 20 -0.93 -3.01 -82.57
CA LYS A 20 -0.73 -4.18 -83.40
C LYS A 20 -1.03 -5.48 -82.64
N LEU A 21 -0.53 -5.61 -81.42
CA LEU A 21 -0.83 -6.73 -80.52
C LEU A 21 -2.34 -6.83 -80.20
N LEU A 22 -2.99 -5.70 -79.92
CA LEU A 22 -4.44 -5.64 -79.68
C LEU A 22 -5.25 -6.10 -80.90
N ASN A 23 -4.74 -5.86 -82.12
CA ASN A 23 -5.37 -6.32 -83.36
C ASN A 23 -5.08 -7.79 -83.68
N GLU A 24 -3.94 -8.33 -83.24
CA GLU A 24 -3.54 -9.74 -83.41
C GLU A 24 -4.17 -10.67 -82.38
N MET A 25 -4.65 -10.15 -81.24
CA MET A 25 -5.35 -10.96 -80.26
C MET A 25 -6.69 -11.45 -80.81
N PRO A 26 -7.00 -12.75 -80.67
CA PRO A 26 -8.30 -13.27 -81.05
C PRO A 26 -9.38 -12.57 -80.22
N LYS A 27 -10.30 -11.86 -80.89
CA LYS A 27 -11.43 -11.22 -80.21
C LYS A 27 -12.31 -12.31 -79.61
N MET A 28 -12.34 -12.37 -78.28
CA MET A 28 -13.19 -13.31 -77.58
C MET A 28 -14.66 -12.96 -77.85
N GLU A 29 -15.41 -13.95 -78.32
CA GLU A 29 -16.85 -13.82 -78.56
C GLU A 29 -17.56 -13.71 -77.21
N ALA A 30 -18.45 -12.72 -77.04
CA ALA A 30 -19.08 -12.41 -75.76
C ALA A 30 -19.74 -13.63 -75.11
N GLN A 31 -20.39 -14.47 -75.91
CA GLN A 31 -21.03 -15.71 -75.43
C GLN A 31 -20.04 -16.72 -74.84
N LYS A 32 -18.82 -16.80 -75.36
CA LYS A 32 -17.76 -17.66 -74.81
C LYS A 32 -17.25 -17.09 -73.49
N ALA A 33 -17.08 -15.77 -73.40
CA ALA A 33 -16.68 -15.13 -72.16
C ALA A 33 -17.70 -15.39 -71.05
N ASP A 34 -19.00 -15.25 -71.36
CA ASP A 34 -20.09 -15.52 -70.43
C ASP A 34 -20.09 -16.99 -69.97
N SER A 35 -19.91 -17.94 -70.89
CA SER A 35 -19.86 -19.37 -70.54
C SER A 35 -18.67 -19.75 -69.62
N ILE A 36 -17.52 -19.10 -69.80
CA ILE A 36 -16.34 -19.30 -68.96
C ILE A 36 -16.58 -18.69 -67.58
N PHE A 37 -17.15 -17.48 -67.55
CA PHE A 37 -17.48 -16.80 -66.30
C PHE A 37 -18.49 -17.60 -65.47
N ASP A 38 -19.55 -18.11 -66.10
CA ASP A 38 -20.56 -18.95 -65.43
C ASP A 38 -19.97 -20.27 -64.92
N SER A 39 -19.04 -20.88 -65.67
CA SER A 39 -18.34 -22.10 -65.25
C SER A 39 -17.41 -21.86 -64.07
N ILE A 40 -16.75 -20.70 -64.00
CA ILE A 40 -15.92 -20.31 -62.86
C ILE A 40 -16.81 -20.01 -61.64
N LEU A 41 -17.94 -19.31 -61.85
CA LEU A 41 -18.86 -18.95 -60.77
C LEU A 41 -19.54 -20.19 -60.17
N SER A 42 -19.92 -21.16 -61.00
CA SER A 42 -20.48 -22.43 -60.53
C SER A 42 -19.46 -23.27 -59.77
N THR A 43 -18.23 -23.36 -60.29
CA THR A 43 -17.12 -24.07 -59.63
C THR A 43 -16.76 -23.42 -58.28
N ALA A 44 -16.71 -22.09 -58.21
CA ALA A 44 -16.45 -21.36 -56.97
C ALA A 44 -17.57 -21.56 -55.94
N LYS A 45 -18.83 -21.57 -56.38
CA LYS A 45 -19.99 -21.80 -55.52
C LYS A 45 -20.08 -23.24 -55.01
N GLU A 46 -19.61 -24.20 -55.79
CA GLU A 46 -19.51 -25.62 -55.39
C GLU A 46 -18.30 -25.88 -54.47
N GLN A 47 -17.24 -25.07 -54.59
CA GLN A 47 -16.06 -25.07 -53.73
C GLN A 47 -16.19 -24.22 -52.45
N GLU A 48 -17.33 -23.55 -52.23
CA GLU A 48 -17.73 -23.07 -50.90
C GLU A 48 -18.06 -24.26 -50.00
N THR A 49 -17.03 -25.05 -49.68
CA THR A 49 -17.04 -25.92 -48.52
C THR A 49 -17.28 -25.01 -47.33
N VAL A 50 -18.52 -25.03 -46.83
CA VAL A 50 -18.88 -24.37 -45.59
C VAL A 50 -17.92 -24.91 -44.54
N ILE A 51 -16.93 -24.12 -44.15
CA ILE A 51 -16.10 -24.41 -42.99
C ILE A 51 -17.05 -24.25 -41.80
N GLU A 52 -17.77 -25.32 -41.46
CA GLU A 52 -18.45 -25.42 -40.18
C GLU A 52 -17.37 -25.34 -39.10
N LEU A 53 -17.17 -24.13 -38.57
CA LEU A 53 -16.36 -23.91 -37.38
C LEU A 53 -17.07 -24.58 -36.20
N GLN A 54 -16.80 -25.87 -36.02
CA GLN A 54 -17.23 -26.61 -34.84
C GLN A 54 -16.76 -25.84 -33.60
N PRO A 55 -17.66 -25.42 -32.68
CA PRO A 55 -17.26 -24.64 -31.53
C PRO A 55 -16.31 -25.47 -30.67
N LYS A 56 -15.02 -25.13 -30.71
CA LYS A 56 -14.01 -25.78 -29.89
C LYS A 56 -14.35 -25.50 -28.43
N LYS A 57 -14.98 -26.48 -27.78
CA LYS A 57 -15.45 -26.41 -26.40
C LYS A 57 -14.24 -26.19 -25.49
N SER A 58 -13.99 -24.93 -25.16
CA SER A 58 -12.83 -24.55 -24.37
C SER A 58 -13.10 -24.86 -22.90
N ASN A 59 -12.27 -25.74 -22.33
CA ASN A 59 -12.30 -26.07 -20.91
C ASN A 59 -11.87 -24.89 -20.01
N ARG A 60 -11.65 -23.68 -20.57
CA ARG A 60 -11.36 -22.45 -19.80
C ARG A 60 -12.36 -22.20 -18.69
N ARG A 61 -13.66 -22.53 -18.88
CA ARG A 61 -14.67 -22.41 -17.81
C ARG A 61 -14.34 -23.27 -16.58
N LYS A 62 -13.72 -24.44 -16.76
CA LYS A 62 -13.27 -25.32 -15.66
C LYS A 62 -12.08 -24.73 -14.90
N TYR A 63 -11.14 -24.10 -15.61
CA TYR A 63 -10.00 -23.42 -14.98
C TYR A 63 -10.42 -22.12 -14.28
N ILE A 64 -11.37 -21.38 -14.85
CA ILE A 64 -11.96 -20.18 -14.24
C ILE A 64 -12.70 -20.54 -12.94
N SER A 65 -13.47 -21.63 -12.92
CA SER A 65 -14.12 -22.08 -11.69
C SER A 65 -13.12 -22.49 -10.61
N ILE A 66 -12.01 -23.14 -10.99
CA ILE A 66 -10.95 -23.50 -10.04
C ILE A 66 -10.28 -22.23 -9.46
N ALA A 67 -9.95 -21.24 -10.30
CA ALA A 67 -9.35 -19.99 -9.86
C ALA A 67 -10.27 -19.18 -8.93
N ALA A 68 -11.57 -19.15 -9.21
CA ALA A 68 -12.56 -18.49 -8.35
C ALA A 68 -12.62 -19.13 -6.95
N SER A 69 -12.55 -20.46 -6.85
CA SER A 69 -12.51 -21.16 -5.57
C SER A 69 -11.29 -20.79 -4.72
N PHE A 70 -10.12 -20.65 -5.34
CA PHE A 70 -8.91 -20.20 -4.63
C PHE A 70 -9.03 -18.76 -4.13
N LEU A 71 -9.61 -17.85 -4.91
CA LEU A 71 -9.84 -16.46 -4.48
C LEU A 71 -10.82 -16.37 -3.31
N VAL A 72 -11.89 -17.17 -3.33
CA VAL A 72 -12.85 -17.24 -2.21
C VAL A 72 -12.17 -17.79 -0.95
N LEU A 73 -11.38 -18.86 -1.06
CA LEU A 73 -10.63 -19.41 0.06
C LEU A 73 -9.60 -18.43 0.63
N LEU A 74 -8.85 -17.73 -0.23
CA LEU A 74 -7.91 -16.70 0.19
C LEU A 74 -8.61 -15.51 0.85
N GLY A 75 -9.76 -15.09 0.31
CA GLY A 75 -10.58 -14.02 0.87
C GLY A 75 -11.12 -14.38 2.25
N ILE A 76 -11.64 -15.60 2.42
CA ILE A 76 -12.09 -16.11 3.72
C ILE A 76 -10.93 -16.23 4.69
N GLY A 77 -9.77 -16.75 4.26
CA GLY A 77 -8.58 -16.84 5.10
C GLY A 77 -8.06 -15.48 5.55
N PHE A 78 -8.07 -14.49 4.65
CA PHE A 78 -7.71 -13.11 4.98
C PHE A 78 -8.71 -12.46 5.94
N ALA A 79 -10.01 -12.61 5.68
CA ALA A 79 -11.06 -12.13 6.57
C ALA A 79 -10.99 -12.82 7.94
N TYR A 80 -10.71 -14.12 7.97
CA TYR A 80 -10.53 -14.88 9.20
C TYR A 80 -9.31 -14.38 9.98
N LYS A 81 -8.20 -14.09 9.31
CA LYS A 81 -7.06 -13.43 9.94
C LYS A 81 -7.42 -12.06 10.52
N GLN A 82 -8.20 -11.25 9.80
CA GLN A 82 -8.58 -9.92 10.25
C GLN A 82 -9.59 -9.93 11.41
N VAL A 83 -10.49 -10.92 11.45
CA VAL A 83 -11.55 -11.04 12.46
C VAL A 83 -11.09 -11.82 13.69
N PHE A 84 -10.38 -12.93 13.50
CA PHE A 84 -10.02 -13.89 14.58
C PHE A 84 -8.53 -13.84 14.97
N LEU A 85 -7.63 -13.39 14.10
CA LEU A 85 -6.22 -13.14 14.43
C LEU A 85 -5.99 -11.64 14.67
N LYS A 86 -6.91 -10.98 15.40
CA LYS A 86 -6.53 -9.73 16.08
C LYS A 86 -5.41 -10.11 17.04
N PRO A 87 -4.23 -9.45 17.00
CA PRO A 87 -3.23 -9.68 18.03
C PRO A 87 -3.94 -9.47 19.37
N ALA A 88 -3.94 -10.51 20.20
CA ALA A 88 -4.48 -10.40 21.54
C ALA A 88 -3.81 -9.17 22.16
N GLU A 89 -4.60 -8.18 22.56
CA GLU A 89 -4.11 -7.19 23.51
C GLU A 89 -3.62 -8.03 24.68
N VAL A 90 -2.30 -8.10 24.85
CA VAL A 90 -1.66 -8.89 25.89
C VAL A 90 -2.36 -8.47 27.18
N PRO A 91 -3.11 -9.38 27.85
CA PRO A 91 -3.79 -9.02 29.07
C PRO A 91 -2.72 -8.56 30.06
N PHE A 92 -2.78 -7.27 30.39
CA PHE A 92 -1.88 -6.58 31.30
C PHE A 92 -1.98 -7.24 32.69
N ASP A 93 -1.15 -8.26 32.96
CA ASP A 93 -1.05 -8.89 34.29
C ASP A 93 -0.12 -8.08 35.19
N PHE A 94 -0.58 -6.89 35.56
CA PHE A 94 0.05 -6.07 36.59
C PHE A 94 -0.86 -6.05 37.81
N LYS A 95 -0.26 -6.02 39.00
CA LYS A 95 -1.01 -5.69 40.20
C LYS A 95 -1.66 -4.33 39.94
N SER A 96 -2.95 -4.23 40.20
CA SER A 96 -3.77 -3.03 39.94
C SER A 96 -3.26 -1.76 40.64
N THR A 97 -2.25 -1.89 41.51
CA THR A 97 -1.59 -0.85 42.27
C THR A 97 -0.35 -0.28 41.61
N ASP A 98 0.18 -0.84 40.52
CA ASP A 98 1.49 -0.45 39.99
C ASP A 98 1.39 0.59 38.87
N ILE A 99 2.36 1.50 38.80
CA ILE A 99 2.49 2.44 37.68
C ILE A 99 3.18 1.68 36.55
N VAL A 100 2.64 1.79 35.34
CA VAL A 100 3.07 0.96 34.23
C VAL A 100 3.46 1.81 33.03
N LEU A 101 4.68 1.61 32.52
CA LEU A 101 5.16 2.19 31.27
C LEU A 101 5.21 1.11 30.19
N GLN A 102 4.40 1.28 29.15
CA GLN A 102 4.42 0.45 27.96
C GLN A 102 5.18 1.18 26.85
N MET A 103 6.16 0.50 26.25
CA MET A 103 6.97 1.00 25.14
C MET A 103 6.40 0.53 23.80
N GLU A 104 6.90 1.09 22.70
CA GLU A 104 6.41 0.82 21.33
C GLU A 104 6.45 -0.66 20.94
N ASP A 105 7.49 -1.37 21.35
CA ASP A 105 7.66 -2.80 21.06
C ASP A 105 6.75 -3.71 21.90
N GLY A 106 5.89 -3.11 22.74
CA GLY A 106 5.00 -3.81 23.64
C GLY A 106 5.67 -4.26 24.93
N THR A 107 6.96 -3.98 25.12
CA THR A 107 7.61 -4.22 26.41
C THR A 107 7.01 -3.31 27.46
N VAL A 108 6.92 -3.85 28.67
CA VAL A 108 6.29 -3.17 29.79
C VAL A 108 7.23 -3.12 30.97
N GLN A 109 7.36 -1.94 31.55
CA GLN A 109 8.20 -1.67 32.69
C GLN A 109 7.34 -1.18 33.86
N ILE A 110 7.47 -1.85 35.00
CA ILE A 110 6.81 -1.44 36.23
C ILE A 110 7.63 -0.32 36.88
N ILE A 111 6.96 0.78 37.17
CA ILE A 111 7.49 1.95 37.85
C ILE A 111 6.95 1.98 39.28
N SER A 112 7.84 2.11 40.25
CA SER A 112 7.48 2.30 41.66
C SER A 112 7.67 3.76 42.07
N GLU A 113 6.76 4.35 42.85
CA GLU A 113 6.84 5.78 43.25
C GLU A 113 8.10 6.16 44.03
N ASN A 114 8.81 5.19 44.62
CA ASN A 114 10.09 5.41 45.33
C ASN A 114 11.27 4.75 44.61
N GLY A 115 11.06 4.31 43.37
CA GLY A 115 12.04 3.57 42.58
C GLY A 115 13.06 4.47 41.88
N LYS A 116 14.10 3.82 41.36
CA LYS A 116 15.00 4.37 40.36
C LYS A 116 15.09 3.38 39.23
N VAL A 117 14.70 3.81 38.04
CA VAL A 117 14.57 2.97 36.86
C VAL A 117 15.10 3.74 35.66
N GLN A 118 15.90 3.09 34.82
CA GLN A 118 16.28 3.61 33.53
C GLN A 118 15.36 3.02 32.47
N VAL A 119 14.78 3.89 31.65
CA VAL A 119 13.96 3.51 30.50
C VAL A 119 14.90 3.43 29.30
N GLN A 120 14.89 2.29 28.62
CA GLN A 120 15.75 2.05 27.46
C GLN A 120 14.90 1.84 26.21
N ASP A 121 15.40 2.30 25.06
CA ASP A 121 14.81 1.95 23.77
C ASP A 121 15.13 0.51 23.38
N LYS A 122 14.56 0.06 22.25
CA LYS A 122 14.82 -1.27 21.67
C LYS A 122 16.31 -1.55 21.41
N ASN A 123 17.12 -0.51 21.23
CA ASN A 123 18.54 -0.62 20.93
C ASN A 123 19.40 -0.59 22.22
N GLY A 124 18.78 -0.47 23.39
CA GLY A 124 19.46 -0.39 24.69
C GLY A 124 19.94 1.02 25.05
N ASN A 125 19.59 2.06 24.28
CA ASN A 125 19.92 3.43 24.64
C ASN A 125 19.02 3.91 25.76
N VAL A 126 19.59 4.56 26.76
CA VAL A 126 18.81 5.19 27.83
C VAL A 126 18.06 6.38 27.23
N ILE A 127 16.73 6.38 27.33
CA ILE A 127 15.86 7.45 26.81
C ILE A 127 15.16 8.20 27.93
N GLY A 128 15.20 7.68 29.16
CA GLY A 128 14.61 8.33 30.31
C GLY A 128 15.10 7.77 31.63
N ASN A 129 15.01 8.61 32.65
CA ASN A 129 15.46 8.31 34.00
C ASN A 129 14.35 8.60 35.00
N GLN A 130 13.97 7.58 35.76
CA GLN A 130 13.04 7.70 36.86
C GLN A 130 13.79 7.96 38.17
N ASN A 131 13.31 8.94 38.93
CA ASN A 131 13.73 9.17 40.30
C ASN A 131 12.51 9.49 41.17
N GLY A 132 12.11 8.53 42.00
CA GLY A 132 10.91 8.65 42.82
C GLY A 132 9.65 8.73 41.97
N ASP A 133 8.82 9.73 42.22
CA ASP A 133 7.53 9.96 41.56
C ASP A 133 7.65 10.67 40.21
N LYS A 134 8.87 10.84 39.69
CA LYS A 134 9.14 11.56 38.45
C LYS A 134 9.93 10.73 37.46
N LEU A 135 9.46 10.67 36.22
CA LEU A 135 10.18 10.17 35.06
C LEU A 135 10.59 11.34 34.16
N VAL A 136 11.87 11.40 33.78
CA VAL A 136 12.42 12.46 32.93
C VAL A 136 12.95 11.84 31.64
N TYR A 137 12.43 12.26 30.49
CA TYR A 137 12.94 11.86 29.18
C TYR A 137 14.11 12.73 28.73
N GLU A 138 15.05 12.14 28.00
CA GLU A 138 16.15 12.87 27.41
C GLU A 138 15.67 13.77 26.25
N LYS A 139 16.22 14.99 26.19
CA LYS A 139 15.83 16.00 25.19
C LYS A 139 16.34 15.67 23.79
N GLU A 140 17.50 15.03 23.72
CA GLU A 140 18.20 14.74 22.47
C GLU A 140 18.40 13.23 22.35
N THR A 141 17.45 12.56 21.72
CA THR A 141 17.58 11.14 21.32
C THR A 141 17.84 11.05 19.81
N ASN A 142 18.70 10.12 19.38
CA ASN A 142 19.09 9.92 17.98
C ASN A 142 18.01 9.24 17.12
N SER A 143 16.75 9.27 17.56
CA SER A 143 15.63 8.71 16.81
C SER A 143 14.97 9.77 15.94
N ASP A 144 14.93 9.53 14.63
CA ASP A 144 14.18 10.32 13.66
C ASP A 144 12.74 9.81 13.48
N LYS A 145 12.35 8.78 14.25
CA LYS A 145 11.02 8.16 14.16
C LYS A 145 10.11 8.64 15.28
N LEU A 146 8.85 8.92 14.93
CA LEU A 146 7.81 9.27 15.88
C LEU A 146 7.31 8.00 16.58
N VAL A 147 7.89 7.74 17.75
CA VAL A 147 7.64 6.56 18.58
C VAL A 147 6.82 6.95 19.81
N TYR A 148 5.82 6.15 20.18
CA TYR A 148 4.93 6.45 21.31
C TYR A 148 5.14 5.48 22.48
N ASN A 149 5.15 6.05 23.68
CA ASN A 149 5.04 5.32 24.94
C ASN A 149 3.69 5.60 25.60
N THR A 150 3.21 4.65 26.39
CA THR A 150 1.96 4.78 27.17
C THR A 150 2.26 4.59 28.63
N LEU A 151 1.92 5.60 29.45
CA LEU A 151 2.07 5.58 30.90
C LEU A 151 0.69 5.49 31.54
N LYS A 152 0.50 4.47 32.37
CA LYS A 152 -0.75 4.21 33.09
C LYS A 152 -0.54 4.37 34.58
N ILE A 153 -1.33 5.26 35.17
CA ILE A 153 -1.34 5.52 36.61
C ILE A 153 -2.56 4.81 37.22
N PRO A 154 -2.35 3.89 38.17
CA PRO A 154 -3.46 3.19 38.83
C PRO A 154 -4.23 4.13 39.75
N TYR A 155 -5.39 3.67 40.21
CA TYR A 155 -6.15 4.41 41.22
C TYR A 155 -5.37 4.51 42.53
N GLY A 156 -5.43 5.66 43.19
CA GLY A 156 -4.75 5.93 44.47
C GLY A 156 -3.30 6.41 44.36
N LYS A 157 -2.75 6.52 43.13
CA LYS A 157 -1.38 7.01 42.88
C LYS A 157 -1.36 8.29 42.06
N LYS A 158 -0.25 9.00 42.11
CA LYS A 158 0.04 10.18 41.29
C LYS A 158 1.47 10.08 40.76
N PHE A 159 1.71 10.70 39.62
CA PHE A 159 3.04 10.62 39.01
C PHE A 159 3.36 11.85 38.18
N ARG A 160 4.65 12.13 38.01
CA ARG A 160 5.16 13.25 37.22
C ARG A 160 5.97 12.73 36.05
N LEU A 161 5.79 13.37 34.91
CA LEU A 161 6.48 13.07 33.67
C LEU A 161 7.03 14.36 33.07
N GLU A 162 8.33 14.41 32.84
CA GLU A 162 8.97 15.46 32.03
C GLU A 162 9.20 14.90 30.62
N LEU A 163 8.50 15.48 29.64
CA LEU A 163 8.59 15.11 28.23
C LEU A 163 9.91 15.60 27.62
N SER A 164 10.27 15.09 26.45
CA SER A 164 11.51 15.44 25.75
C SER A 164 11.61 16.90 25.30
N ASP A 165 10.49 17.63 25.17
CA ASP A 165 10.47 19.08 24.95
C ASP A 165 10.64 19.90 26.25
N GLY A 166 10.70 19.23 27.41
CA GLY A 166 10.76 19.84 28.73
C GLY A 166 9.40 20.17 29.34
N THR A 167 8.28 19.84 28.68
CA THR A 167 6.94 20.00 29.26
C THR A 167 6.77 19.08 30.46
N MET A 168 6.31 19.64 31.59
CA MET A 168 6.04 18.88 32.81
C MET A 168 4.57 18.46 32.84
N VAL A 169 4.31 17.19 33.11
CA VAL A 169 2.96 16.61 33.18
C VAL A 169 2.75 16.00 34.56
N HIS A 170 1.72 16.45 35.25
CA HIS A 170 1.28 15.91 36.52
C HIS A 170 0.06 15.03 36.28
N LEU A 171 0.20 13.73 36.48
CA LEU A 171 -0.82 12.72 36.20
C LEU A 171 -1.53 12.33 37.49
N ASN A 172 -2.87 12.40 37.48
CA ASN A 172 -3.69 11.99 38.62
C ASN A 172 -3.95 10.47 38.59
N SER A 173 -4.59 9.97 39.64
CA SER A 173 -5.03 8.58 39.75
C SER A 173 -5.95 8.14 38.61
N GLY A 174 -5.77 6.92 38.12
CA GLY A 174 -6.61 6.36 37.05
C GLY A 174 -6.36 6.97 35.67
N THR A 175 -5.24 7.67 35.49
CA THR A 175 -4.93 8.37 34.24
C THR A 175 -4.07 7.52 33.32
N THR A 176 -4.36 7.54 32.03
CA THR A 176 -3.52 6.97 30.98
C THR A 176 -3.08 8.07 30.03
N LEU A 177 -1.77 8.22 29.83
CA LEU A 177 -1.18 9.16 28.90
C LEU A 177 -0.37 8.41 27.86
N LYS A 178 -0.69 8.62 26.59
CA LYS A 178 0.12 8.18 25.44
C LYS A 178 0.80 9.39 24.82
N TYR A 179 2.12 9.35 24.71
CA TYR A 179 2.95 10.48 24.30
C TYR A 179 4.14 10.03 23.46
N PRO A 180 4.67 10.88 22.58
CA PRO A 180 5.85 10.54 21.82
C PRO A 180 7.09 10.59 22.70
N VAL A 181 8.03 9.66 22.49
CA VAL A 181 9.35 9.67 23.15
C VAL A 181 10.12 10.95 22.79
N LYS A 182 10.03 11.37 21.52
CA LYS A 182 10.64 12.60 21.00
C LYS A 182 9.63 13.36 20.13
N PHE A 183 9.55 14.66 20.31
CA PHE A 183 8.87 15.55 19.38
C PHE A 183 9.78 15.88 18.19
N ILE A 184 9.27 15.66 16.97
CA ILE A 184 10.01 15.90 15.72
C ILE A 184 9.84 17.36 15.31
N ALA A 185 10.95 18.05 15.05
CA ALA A 185 10.94 19.46 14.65
C ALA A 185 10.05 19.70 13.43
N GLY A 186 9.13 20.66 13.54
CA GLY A 186 8.14 20.98 12.50
C GLY A 186 6.87 20.13 12.53
N GLU A 187 6.78 19.07 13.35
CA GLU A 187 5.56 18.28 13.54
C GLU A 187 4.76 18.72 14.78
N ASN A 188 3.49 18.33 14.83
CA ASN A 188 2.61 18.66 15.94
C ASN A 188 3.02 17.92 17.22
N ARG A 189 3.03 18.64 18.35
CA ARG A 189 3.21 18.05 19.67
C ARG A 189 1.89 17.44 20.14
N GLN A 190 1.62 16.19 19.78
CA GLN A 190 0.37 15.51 20.11
C GLN A 190 0.55 14.52 21.26
N VAL A 191 -0.31 14.63 22.27
CA VAL A 191 -0.43 13.65 23.37
C VAL A 191 -1.88 13.22 23.52
N TYR A 192 -2.10 11.99 23.97
CA TYR A 192 -3.43 11.41 24.15
C TYR A 192 -3.66 11.08 25.62
N LEU A 193 -4.78 11.53 26.16
CA LEU A 193 -5.11 11.43 27.58
C LEU A 193 -6.46 10.74 27.79
N ASP A 194 -6.51 9.82 28.75
CA ASP A 194 -7.72 9.33 29.43
C ASP A 194 -7.56 9.59 30.93
N GLY A 195 -8.49 10.30 31.55
CA GLY A 195 -8.38 10.72 32.96
C GLY A 195 -7.96 12.19 33.10
N GLU A 196 -7.19 12.49 34.15
CA GLU A 196 -6.89 13.86 34.56
C GLU A 196 -5.39 14.11 34.65
N ALA A 197 -4.95 15.17 33.97
CA ALA A 197 -3.57 15.61 34.01
C ALA A 197 -3.46 17.13 33.94
N PHE A 198 -2.44 17.68 34.59
CA PHE A 198 -2.05 19.08 34.48
C PHE A 198 -0.74 19.20 33.70
N PHE A 199 -0.69 20.09 32.72
CA PHE A 199 0.45 20.30 31.83
C PHE A 199 1.05 21.69 32.06
N ASP A 200 2.30 21.74 32.51
CA ASP A 200 3.13 22.95 32.47
C ASP A 200 3.97 22.91 31.20
N VAL A 201 3.44 23.53 30.14
CA VAL A 201 3.94 23.41 28.77
C VAL A 201 5.19 24.26 28.57
N ALA A 202 6.29 23.60 28.22
CA ALA A 202 7.54 24.29 27.95
C ALA A 202 7.44 25.17 26.71
N LYS A 203 8.10 26.33 26.77
CA LYS A 203 8.20 27.25 25.64
C LYS A 203 9.07 26.63 24.55
N ASP A 204 8.41 26.25 23.46
CA ASP A 204 9.06 25.62 22.33
C ASP A 204 8.88 26.47 21.07
N LYS A 205 10.01 26.89 20.47
CA LYS A 205 10.01 27.65 19.21
C LYS A 205 10.16 26.74 17.98
N LYS A 206 10.60 25.50 18.18
CA LYS A 206 10.87 24.53 17.11
C LYS A 206 9.61 23.75 16.71
N HIS A 207 8.60 23.75 17.59
CA HIS A 207 7.36 23.00 17.39
C HIS A 207 6.11 23.88 17.59
N PRO A 208 4.97 23.54 16.96
CA PRO A 208 3.67 24.12 17.28
C PRO A 208 3.27 23.93 18.76
N PRO A 209 2.22 24.60 19.26
CA PRO A 209 1.68 24.36 20.60
C PRO A 209 1.33 22.89 20.87
N LEU A 210 1.40 22.47 22.15
CA LEU A 210 0.97 21.13 22.57
C LEU A 210 -0.52 20.93 22.32
N GLU A 211 -0.88 19.84 21.66
CA GLU A 211 -2.24 19.43 21.35
C GLU A 211 -2.61 18.19 22.18
N LEU A 212 -3.66 18.33 23.00
CA LEU A 212 -4.22 17.25 23.82
C LEU A 212 -5.39 16.59 23.08
N LYS A 213 -5.33 15.27 22.92
CA LYS A 213 -6.40 14.46 22.34
C LYS A 213 -6.97 13.49 23.38
N GLY A 214 -8.26 13.19 23.28
CA GLY A 214 -8.85 12.09 24.06
C GLY A 214 -8.29 10.75 23.59
N LEU A 215 -7.89 9.89 24.52
CA LEU A 215 -7.61 8.49 24.22
C LEU A 215 -8.96 7.81 23.92
N LYS A 216 -9.17 7.35 22.68
CA LYS A 216 -10.41 6.60 22.37
C LYS A 216 -10.34 5.25 23.08
N LYS A 217 -11.32 4.97 23.94
CA LYS A 217 -11.59 3.61 24.41
C LYS A 217 -12.04 2.80 23.19
N LEU A 218 -11.27 1.76 22.87
CA LEU A 218 -11.60 0.79 21.81
C LEU A 218 -12.81 -0.06 22.19
#